data_AF-A0A914IDL6-F1
#
_entry.id   AF-A0A914IDL6-F1
#
_cell.length_a   1.000
_cell.length_b   1.000
_cell.length_c   1.000
_cell.angle_alpha   90.00
_cell.angle_beta   90.00
_cell.angle_gamma   90.00
#
_symmetry.space_group_name_H-M   'P 1'
#
loop_
_entity.id
_entity.type
_entity.pdbx_description
1 polymer ?
#
loop_
_entity_poly.entity_id
_entity_poly.type
_entity_poly.pdbx_seq_one_letter_code
_entity_poly.pdbx_strand_id
1 'polypeptide(L)'
;MFVLFELPTVRTIDLSENKLSGGLEKLVECCPRLYHINLCANKIVSMETLAPLSALKELAALDLFDCAITESPEYRTKVFSLIPQLKYLDGFDINDVEAEISVFGH
;
A
#
# COMPACT_ATOMS: atom_id res chain seq x y z
N MET A 1 25.55 6.14 3.28
CA MET A 1 24.82 7.01 2.33
C MET A 1 24.26 6.10 1.26
N PHE A 2 22.99 5.69 1.39
CA PHE A 2 22.34 4.87 0.37
C PHE A 2 21.86 5.80 -0.73
N VAL A 3 22.40 5.64 -1.92
CA VAL A 3 21.92 6.30 -3.13
C VAL A 3 20.64 5.54 -3.52
N LEU A 4 19.48 6.13 -3.29
CA LEU A 4 18.21 5.57 -3.76
C LEU A 4 18.15 5.82 -5.27
N PHE A 5 18.41 4.76 -6.04
CA PHE A 5 18.19 4.78 -7.47
C PHE A 5 16.69 4.89 -7.71
N GLU A 6 16.25 5.87 -8.50
CA GLU A 6 14.88 5.90 -9.01
C GLU A 6 14.63 4.59 -9.77
N LEU A 7 13.54 3.91 -9.44
CA LEU A 7 13.11 2.67 -10.09
C LEU A 7 11.78 2.93 -10.81
N PRO A 8 11.77 3.80 -11.85
CA PRO A 8 10.54 4.32 -12.45
C PRO A 8 9.70 3.25 -13.15
N THR A 9 10.24 2.05 -13.36
CA THR A 9 9.54 0.93 -14.00
C THR A 9 8.91 -0.04 -13.00
N VAL A 10 9.22 0.06 -11.71
CA VAL A 10 8.70 -0.87 -10.69
C VAL A 10 7.20 -0.64 -10.52
N ARG A 11 6.43 -1.70 -10.72
CA ARG A 11 4.97 -1.75 -10.54
C ARG A 11 4.58 -2.35 -9.21
N THR A 12 5.29 -3.38 -8.79
CA THR A 12 4.97 -4.13 -7.57
C THR A 12 6.17 -4.13 -6.65
N ILE A 13 5.94 -3.88 -5.36
CA ILE A 13 6.97 -4.00 -4.33
C ILE A 13 6.43 -4.83 -3.17
N ASP A 14 7.24 -5.78 -2.71
CA ASP A 14 6.98 -6.55 -1.51
C ASP A 14 7.94 -6.07 -0.41
N LEU A 15 7.35 -5.53 0.66
CA LEU A 15 8.03 -5.08 1.87
C LEU A 15 7.45 -5.78 3.11
N SER A 16 6.77 -6.90 2.93
CA SER A 16 6.17 -7.67 4.02
C SER A 16 7.23 -8.21 5.00
N GLU A 17 6.79 -8.56 6.20
CA GLU A 17 7.64 -9.15 7.26
C GLU A 17 8.84 -8.27 7.66
N ASN A 18 8.67 -6.95 7.58
CA ASN A 18 9.66 -5.98 8.01
C ASN A 18 9.24 -5.29 9.32
N LYS A 19 9.95 -4.23 9.71
CA LYS A 19 9.66 -3.45 10.92
C LYS A 19 9.25 -2.02 10.58
N LEU A 20 8.62 -1.82 9.42
CA LEU A 20 8.22 -0.49 8.97
C LEU A 20 7.10 0.05 9.84
N SER A 21 7.24 1.29 10.29
CA SER A 21 6.21 2.05 11.02
C SER A 21 5.97 3.43 10.41
N GLY A 22 6.66 3.75 9.30
CA GLY A 22 6.74 5.07 8.68
C GLY A 22 7.69 5.07 7.48
N GLY A 23 7.96 6.24 6.90
CA GLY A 23 8.94 6.39 5.82
C GLY A 23 8.41 6.07 4.41
N LEU A 24 7.08 5.97 4.24
CA LEU A 24 6.46 5.60 2.97
C LEU A 24 6.56 6.70 1.90
N GLU A 25 6.89 7.93 2.29
CA GLU A 25 7.19 9.04 1.37
C GLU A 25 8.32 8.68 0.39
N LYS A 26 9.27 7.84 0.80
CA LYS A 26 10.37 7.39 -0.08
C LYS A 26 9.87 6.54 -1.25
N LEU A 27 8.76 5.83 -1.10
CA LEU A 27 8.16 5.07 -2.20
C LEU A 27 7.59 6.01 -3.26
N VAL A 28 7.02 7.13 -2.83
CA VAL A 28 6.53 8.19 -3.73
C VAL A 28 7.68 8.81 -4.52
N GLU A 29 8.81 9.07 -3.85
CA GLU A 29 10.01 9.67 -4.47
C GLU A 29 10.69 8.72 -5.45
N CYS A 30 10.85 7.44 -5.09
CA CYS A 30 11.70 6.52 -5.84
C CYS A 30 10.94 5.68 -6.87
N CYS A 31 9.66 5.42 -6.64
CA CYS A 31 8.85 4.49 -7.42
C CYS A 31 7.46 5.09 -7.73
N PRO A 32 7.37 6.21 -8.47
CA PRO A 32 6.12 6.95 -8.68
C PRO A 32 5.06 6.18 -9.46
N ARG A 33 5.44 5.06 -10.11
CA ARG A 33 4.57 4.22 -10.96
C ARG A 33 4.14 2.92 -10.30
N LEU A 34 4.27 2.83 -8.96
CA LEU A 34 3.78 1.70 -8.19
C LEU A 34 2.28 1.51 -8.38
N TYR A 35 1.92 0.26 -8.60
CA TYR A 35 0.57 -0.26 -8.78
C TYR A 35 0.15 -1.12 -7.58
N HIS A 36 1.07 -1.92 -7.05
CA HIS A 36 0.82 -2.82 -5.92
C HIS A 36 1.93 -2.72 -4.87
N ILE A 37 1.54 -2.61 -3.60
CA ILE A 37 2.45 -2.58 -2.46
C ILE A 37 1.98 -3.61 -1.44
N ASN A 38 2.84 -4.56 -1.11
CA ASN A 38 2.62 -5.46 0.02
C ASN A 38 3.38 -4.96 1.25
N LEU A 39 2.64 -4.56 2.29
CA LEU A 39 3.14 -4.09 3.59
C LEU A 39 2.75 -5.05 4.73
N CYS A 40 2.30 -6.27 4.44
CA CYS A 40 1.86 -7.22 5.46
C CYS A 40 2.92 -7.46 6.56
N ALA A 41 2.47 -7.79 7.76
CA ALA A 41 3.34 -8.09 8.91
C ALA A 41 4.37 -6.98 9.22
N ASN A 42 3.95 -5.71 9.13
CA ASN A 42 4.72 -4.54 9.55
C ASN A 42 4.10 -3.85 10.78
N LYS A 43 4.75 -2.80 11.28
CA LYS A 43 4.34 -2.05 12.48
C LYS A 43 3.56 -0.77 12.15
N ILE A 44 2.69 -0.84 11.14
CA ILE A 44 1.85 0.29 10.74
C ILE A 44 0.63 0.36 11.66
N VAL A 45 0.48 1.48 12.36
CA VAL A 45 -0.53 1.66 13.42
C VAL A 45 -1.52 2.80 13.14
N SER A 46 -1.19 3.74 12.24
CA SER A 46 -1.99 4.94 12.01
C SER A 46 -2.20 5.23 10.53
N MET A 47 -3.32 5.89 10.22
CA MET A 47 -3.65 6.37 8.87
C MET A 47 -2.65 7.42 8.38
N GLU A 48 -2.06 8.20 9.29
CA GLU A 48 -1.04 9.20 8.97
C GLU A 48 0.19 8.57 8.29
N THR A 49 0.59 7.37 8.72
CA THR A 49 1.69 6.62 8.08
C THR A 49 1.39 6.30 6.62
N LEU A 50 0.12 6.10 6.26
CA LEU A 50 -0.32 5.76 4.90
C LEU A 50 -0.55 6.99 4.02
N ALA A 51 -0.69 8.19 4.60
CA ALA A 51 -1.03 9.41 3.87
C ALA A 51 -0.13 9.69 2.65
N PRO A 52 1.20 9.44 2.68
CA PRO A 52 2.04 9.64 1.50
C PRO A 52 1.62 8.81 0.28
N LEU A 53 1.04 7.61 0.48
CA LEU A 53 0.66 6.71 -0.61
C LEU A 53 -0.45 7.30 -1.51
N SER A 54 -1.24 8.26 -1.02
CA SER A 54 -2.25 8.99 -1.82
C SER A 54 -1.65 9.76 -3.00
N ALA A 55 -0.33 10.04 -2.98
CA ALA A 55 0.38 10.67 -4.08
C ALA A 55 0.65 9.71 -5.26
N LEU A 56 0.68 8.39 -5.04
CA LEU A 56 0.90 7.37 -6.08
C LEU A 56 -0.37 7.19 -6.91
N LYS A 57 -0.44 7.86 -8.07
CA LYS A 57 -1.65 7.92 -8.91
C LYS A 57 -2.02 6.60 -9.57
N GLU A 58 -1.04 5.71 -9.74
CA GLU A 58 -1.25 4.38 -10.32
C GLU A 58 -1.50 3.29 -9.26
N LEU A 59 -1.39 3.61 -7.96
CA LEU A 59 -1.57 2.64 -6.88
C LEU A 59 -3.01 2.13 -6.85
N ALA A 60 -3.16 0.82 -7.07
CA ALA A 60 -4.45 0.15 -7.15
C ALA A 60 -4.62 -0.95 -6.11
N ALA A 61 -3.53 -1.54 -5.62
CA ALA A 61 -3.57 -2.60 -4.62
C ALA A 61 -2.63 -2.33 -3.45
N LEU A 62 -3.11 -2.57 -2.23
CA LEU A 62 -2.38 -2.40 -0.99
C LEU A 62 -2.72 -3.53 -0.04
N ASP A 63 -1.69 -4.22 0.47
CA ASP A 63 -1.87 -5.26 1.49
C ASP A 63 -1.25 -4.79 2.81
N LEU A 64 -2.02 -4.88 3.88
CA LEU A 64 -1.67 -4.44 5.24
C LEU A 64 -2.02 -5.51 6.28
N PHE A 65 -2.37 -6.73 5.85
CA PHE A 65 -2.65 -7.84 6.74
C PHE A 65 -1.57 -8.01 7.81
N ASP A 66 -1.95 -8.36 9.03
CA ASP A 66 -1.05 -8.49 10.18
C ASP A 66 -0.29 -7.19 10.56
N CYS A 67 -0.86 -6.02 10.22
CA CYS A 67 -0.47 -4.72 10.79
C CYS A 67 -1.49 -4.28 11.84
N ALA A 68 -1.04 -3.63 12.93
CA ALA A 68 -1.93 -3.17 13.99
C ALA A 68 -3.09 -2.25 13.52
N ILE A 69 -2.92 -1.53 12.40
CA ILE A 69 -3.99 -0.71 11.82
C ILE A 69 -5.24 -1.51 11.42
N THR A 70 -5.10 -2.81 11.11
CA THR A 70 -6.21 -3.67 10.67
C THR A 70 -7.18 -4.00 11.80
N GLU A 71 -6.80 -3.80 13.06
CA GLU A 71 -7.66 -4.00 14.23
C GLU A 71 -8.73 -2.90 14.38
N SER A 72 -8.59 -1.79 13.66
CA SER A 72 -9.56 -0.69 13.70
C SER A 72 -10.86 -1.07 12.98
N PRO A 73 -12.05 -0.89 13.58
CA PRO A 73 -13.33 -1.18 12.92
C PRO A 73 -13.58 -0.34 11.66
N GLU A 74 -12.98 0.86 11.59
CA GLU A 74 -13.12 1.79 10.47
C GLU A 74 -11.95 1.66 9.47
N TYR A 75 -11.10 0.64 9.63
CA TYR A 75 -9.87 0.43 8.87
C TYR A 75 -10.10 0.54 7.36
N ARG A 76 -10.95 -0.32 6.79
CA ARG A 76 -11.19 -0.37 5.34
C ARG A 76 -11.73 0.95 4.81
N THR A 77 -12.78 1.47 5.44
CA THR A 77 -13.42 2.73 5.03
C THR A 77 -12.44 3.91 5.08
N LYS A 78 -11.60 4.00 6.12
CA LYS A 78 -10.60 5.07 6.23
C LYS A 78 -9.49 4.93 5.20
N VAL A 79 -9.00 3.72 4.92
CA VAL A 79 -7.96 3.51 3.90
C VAL A 79 -8.48 3.88 2.51
N PHE A 80 -9.66 3.39 2.11
CA PHE A 80 -10.26 3.77 0.83
C PHE A 80 -10.56 5.27 0.74
N SER A 81 -10.97 5.91 1.85
CA SER A 81 -11.15 7.37 1.87
C SER A 81 -9.83 8.15 1.77
N LEU A 82 -8.74 7.62 2.32
CA LEU A 82 -7.42 8.25 2.30
C LEU A 82 -6.73 8.10 0.94
N ILE A 83 -6.93 6.95 0.29
CA ILE A 83 -6.32 6.60 -1.00
C ILE A 83 -7.46 6.30 -1.99
N PRO A 84 -8.13 7.34 -2.52
CA PRO A 84 -9.36 7.17 -3.30
C PRO A 84 -9.16 6.46 -4.65
N GLN A 85 -7.92 6.35 -5.13
CA GLN A 85 -7.57 5.59 -6.34
C GLN A 85 -7.40 4.08 -6.08
N LEU A 86 -7.34 3.65 -4.81
CA LEU A 86 -7.15 2.26 -4.44
C LEU A 86 -8.35 1.43 -4.87
N LYS A 87 -8.09 0.31 -5.54
CA LYS A 87 -9.12 -0.63 -6.00
C LYS A 87 -9.27 -1.80 -5.05
N TYR A 88 -8.15 -2.28 -4.51
CA TYR A 88 -8.09 -3.48 -3.67
C TYR A 88 -7.29 -3.21 -2.40
N LEU A 89 -7.86 -3.64 -1.29
CA LEU A 89 -7.25 -3.62 0.04
C LEU A 89 -7.32 -5.03 0.62
N ASP A 90 -6.16 -5.60 0.91
CA ASP A 90 -5.99 -6.99 1.37
C ASP A 90 -6.66 -8.01 0.44
N GLY A 91 -6.59 -7.76 -0.88
CA GLY A 91 -7.22 -8.63 -1.89
C GLY A 91 -8.71 -8.41 -2.13
N PHE A 92 -9.36 -7.45 -1.47
CA PHE A 92 -10.80 -7.18 -1.64
C PHE A 92 -11.09 -5.74 -2.05
N ASP A 93 -12.09 -5.52 -2.90
CA ASP A 93 -12.57 -4.19 -3.26
C ASP A 93 -13.41 -3.56 -2.13
N ILE A 94 -13.89 -2.32 -2.35
CA ILE A 94 -14.72 -1.60 -1.36
C ILE A 94 -16.05 -2.28 -1.05
N ASN A 95 -16.51 -3.22 -1.89
CA ASN A 95 -17.74 -3.99 -1.72
C ASN A 95 -17.48 -5.41 -1.19
N ASP A 96 -16.26 -5.67 -0.70
CA ASP A 96 -15.79 -6.97 -0.23
C ASP A 96 -15.82 -8.08 -1.29
N VAL A 97 -15.64 -7.71 -2.56
CA VAL A 97 -15.42 -8.65 -3.67
C VAL A 97 -13.93 -8.91 -3.84
N GLU A 98 -13.56 -10.19 -3.86
CA GLU A 98 -12.18 -10.63 -4.03
C GLU A 98 -11.62 -10.22 -5.40
N ALA A 99 -10.36 -9.77 -5.42
CA ALA A 99 -9.65 -9.42 -6.63
C ALA A 99 -9.44 -10.66 -7.52
N GLU A 100 -9.63 -10.51 -8.82
CA GLU A 100 -9.26 -11.56 -9.77
C GLU A 100 -7.74 -11.77 -9.77
N ILE A 101 -7.29 -13.02 -9.86
CA ILE A 101 -5.85 -13.39 -9.84
C ILE A 101 -5.00 -12.58 -10.84
N SER A 102 -5.58 -12.18 -11.97
CA SER A 102 -4.91 -11.38 -13.00
C SER A 102 -4.54 -9.96 -12.58
N VAL A 103 -5.14 -9.42 -11.51
CA VAL A 103 -4.90 -8.04 -11.05
C VAL A 103 -3.45 -7.82 -10.60
N PHE A 104 -2.81 -8.83 -10.02
CA PHE A 104 -1.47 -8.70 -9.43
C PHE A 104 -0.32 -9.09 -10.39
N GLY A 105 -0.64 -9.47 -11.63
CA GLY A 105 0.28 -10.13 -12.57
C GLY A 105 0.97 -9.26 -13.63
N HIS A 106 1.05 -7.93 -13.47
CA HIS A 106 1.60 -7.01 -14.48
C HIS A 106 2.79 -6.18 -14.02
#